data_AF-A0A954FZ17-F1
#
_entry.id   AF-A0A954FZ17-F1
#
_cell.length_a   1.000
_cell.length_b   1.000
_cell.length_c   1.000
_cell.angle_alpha   90.00
_cell.angle_beta   90.00
_cell.angle_gamma   90.00
#
_symmetry.space_group_name_H-M   'P 1'
#
loop_
_entity.id
_entity.type
_entity.pdbx_description
1 polymer ?
#
loop_
_entity_poly.entity_id
_entity_poly.type
_entity_poly.pdbx_seq_one_letter_code
_entity_poly.pdbx_strand_id
1 'polypeptide(L)'
;MSLIEETVTQWIDQLKTGDAQAAQRLWESYFQEMVEVARRKLRGAPRTMADEEDVALSAFKSFCLGAQNGRFSQITDRQNLWPLLVAITSHKSVDLIRNENRQKRG
;
A
#
# COMPACT_ATOMS: atom_id res chain seq x y z
N MET A 1 0.34 -15.35 -20.98
CA MET A 1 -0.27 -15.40 -19.62
C MET A 1 0.28 -16.68 -18.99
N SER A 2 1.05 -16.70 -17.89
CA SER A 2 1.29 -15.69 -16.87
C SER A 2 2.50 -16.02 -15.98
N LEU A 3 3.73 -15.97 -16.52
CA LEU A 3 4.97 -16.06 -15.71
C LEU A 3 5.01 -15.07 -14.53
N ILE A 4 4.25 -13.99 -14.59
CA ILE A 4 4.17 -12.92 -13.58
C ILE A 4 3.23 -13.29 -12.42
N GLU A 5 2.22 -14.13 -12.64
CA GLU A 5 1.25 -14.50 -11.58
C GLU A 5 1.82 -15.52 -10.59
N GLU A 6 2.59 -16.49 -11.09
CA GLU A 6 3.31 -17.46 -10.26
C GLU A 6 4.37 -16.75 -9.39
N THR A 7 5.03 -15.72 -9.92
CA THR A 7 6.08 -15.01 -9.17
C THR A 7 5.52 -14.11 -8.05
N VAL A 8 4.39 -13.42 -8.26
CA VAL A 8 3.79 -12.56 -7.23
C VAL A 8 3.31 -13.37 -6.02
N THR A 9 2.71 -14.53 -6.28
CA THR A 9 2.29 -15.48 -5.24
C THR A 9 3.48 -15.91 -4.37
N GLN A 10 4.59 -16.28 -5.01
CA GLN A 10 5.83 -16.64 -4.31
C GLN A 10 6.39 -15.48 -3.48
N TRP A 11 6.39 -14.25 -4.00
CA TRP A 11 6.85 -13.08 -3.25
C TRP A 11 5.95 -12.76 -2.06
N ILE A 12 4.63 -12.98 -2.15
CA ILE A 12 3.72 -12.78 -1.02
C ILE A 12 4.06 -13.76 0.12
N ASP A 13 4.31 -15.04 -0.20
CA ASP A 13 4.64 -16.03 0.82
C ASP A 13 6.03 -15.78 1.43
N GLN A 14 7.02 -15.41 0.62
CA GLN A 14 8.33 -14.98 1.10
C GLN A 14 8.25 -13.74 1.99
N LEU A 15 7.41 -12.76 1.64
CA LEU A 15 7.18 -11.57 2.46
C LEU A 15 6.60 -11.93 3.84
N LYS A 16 5.67 -12.90 3.91
CA LYS A 16 5.12 -13.38 5.19
C LYS A 16 6.21 -13.99 6.09
N THR A 17 7.25 -14.58 5.49
CA THR A 17 8.42 -15.09 6.23
C THR A 17 9.47 -14.01 6.58
N GLY A 18 9.24 -12.75 6.20
CA GLY A 18 10.15 -11.64 6.48
C GLY A 18 11.24 -11.42 5.42
N ASP A 19 11.09 -11.99 4.22
CA ASP A 19 12.05 -11.78 3.13
C ASP A 19 11.96 -10.34 2.58
N ALA A 20 13.02 -9.57 2.84
CA ALA A 20 13.13 -8.19 2.38
C ALA A 20 13.27 -8.06 0.85
N GLN A 21 13.80 -9.07 0.16
CA GLN A 21 13.89 -9.04 -1.31
C GLN A 21 12.52 -9.17 -1.93
N ALA A 22 11.67 -10.05 -1.39
CA ALA A 22 10.29 -10.18 -1.84
C ALA A 22 9.50 -8.88 -1.62
N ALA A 23 9.72 -8.21 -0.48
CA ALA A 23 9.16 -6.88 -0.22
C ALA A 23 9.62 -5.86 -1.29
N GLN A 24 10.92 -5.84 -1.62
CA GLN A 24 11.46 -4.93 -2.62
C GLN A 24 10.86 -5.16 -4.02
N ARG A 25 10.68 -6.42 -4.43
CA ARG A 25 10.05 -6.74 -5.73
C ARG A 25 8.60 -6.29 -5.81
N LEU A 26 7.84 -6.49 -4.73
CA LEU A 26 6.46 -6.01 -4.63
C LEU A 26 6.41 -4.48 -4.61
N TRP A 27 7.35 -3.83 -3.93
CA TRP A 27 7.48 -2.38 -3.93
C TRP A 27 7.68 -1.84 -5.35
N GLU A 28 8.68 -2.34 -6.07
CA GLU A 28 8.99 -1.93 -7.46
C GLU A 28 7.80 -2.14 -8.41
N SER A 29 6.98 -3.17 -8.16
CA SER A 29 5.84 -3.50 -9.01
C SER A 29 4.60 -2.65 -8.73
N TYR A 30 4.30 -2.35 -7.46
CA TYR A 30 3.00 -1.76 -7.07
C TYR A 30 3.09 -0.34 -6.54
N PHE A 31 4.28 0.15 -6.15
CA PHE A 31 4.41 1.45 -5.50
C PHE A 31 3.86 2.59 -6.36
N GLN A 32 4.21 2.63 -7.65
CA GLN A 32 3.74 3.67 -8.57
C GLN A 32 2.21 3.64 -8.73
N GLU A 33 1.60 2.46 -8.80
CA GLU A 33 0.14 2.34 -8.85
C GLU A 33 -0.52 2.82 -7.54
N MET A 34 0.10 2.55 -6.39
CA MET A 34 -0.36 3.05 -5.09
C MET A 34 -0.29 4.59 -5.01
N VAL A 35 0.79 5.19 -5.52
CA VAL A 35 0.91 6.66 -5.62
C VAL A 35 -0.22 7.25 -6.46
N GLU A 36 -0.55 6.62 -7.59
CA GLU A 36 -1.67 7.06 -8.44
C GLU A 36 -3.03 6.93 -7.73
N VAL A 37 -3.24 5.89 -6.92
CA VAL A 37 -4.44 5.76 -6.07
C VAL A 37 -4.49 6.88 -5.03
N ALA A 38 -3.38 7.13 -4.33
CA ALA A 38 -3.29 8.21 -3.36
C ALA A 38 -3.57 9.57 -4.02
N ARG A 39 -2.99 9.84 -5.19
CA ARG A 39 -3.23 11.05 -5.99
C ARG A 39 -4.69 11.26 -6.31
N ARG A 40 -5.37 10.22 -6.78
CA ARG A 40 -6.81 10.31 -7.11
C ARG A 40 -7.64 10.60 -5.86
N LYS A 41 -7.26 10.08 -4.70
CA LYS A 41 -7.96 10.31 -3.42
C LYS A 41 -7.66 11.68 -2.81
N LEU A 42 -6.45 12.20 -3.00
CA LEU A 42 -6.02 13.52 -2.52
C LEU A 42 -6.38 14.65 -3.49
N ARG A 43 -6.90 14.34 -4.69
CA ARG A 43 -7.32 15.34 -5.67
C ARG A 43 -8.39 16.27 -5.07
N GLY A 44 -8.00 17.52 -4.80
CA GLY A 44 -8.85 18.55 -4.20
C GLY A 44 -8.60 18.80 -2.70
N ALA A 45 -7.74 18.00 -2.08
CA ALA A 45 -7.19 18.32 -0.76
C ALA A 45 -6.09 19.40 -0.89
N PRO A 46 -5.88 20.25 0.13
CA PRO A 46 -4.74 21.16 0.17
C PRO A 46 -3.44 20.36 0.07
N ARG A 47 -2.48 20.79 -0.78
CA ARG A 47 -1.14 20.20 -0.81
C ARG A 47 -0.43 20.51 0.51
N THR A 48 -0.03 19.48 1.24
CA THR A 48 0.64 19.53 2.56
C THR A 48 1.93 18.73 2.44
N MET A 49 2.81 18.84 3.44
CA MET A 49 4.14 18.21 3.44
C MET A 49 4.11 16.68 3.29
N ALA A 50 2.96 16.04 3.51
CA ALA A 50 2.71 14.66 3.10
C ALA A 50 1.87 14.65 1.81
N ASP A 51 2.52 14.37 0.68
CA ASP A 51 1.87 14.31 -0.63
C ASP A 51 1.30 12.89 -0.87
N GLU A 52 1.39 12.39 -2.09
CA GLU A 52 0.89 11.07 -2.50
C GLU A 52 1.88 9.95 -2.16
N GLU A 53 3.17 10.24 -2.25
CA GLU A 53 4.26 9.28 -2.05
C GLU A 53 4.36 8.84 -0.60
N ASP A 54 4.18 9.75 0.35
CA ASP A 54 4.18 9.44 1.79
C ASP A 54 3.00 8.55 2.18
N VAL A 55 1.84 8.77 1.57
CA VAL A 55 0.67 7.90 1.75
C VAL A 55 0.97 6.50 1.23
N ALA A 56 1.51 6.38 0.02
CA ALA A 56 1.87 5.08 -0.57
C ALA A 56 2.94 4.36 0.26
N LEU A 57 3.97 5.07 0.74
CA LEU A 57 5.02 4.54 1.62
C LEU A 57 4.43 4.04 2.95
N SER A 58 3.58 4.83 3.59
CA SER A 58 2.92 4.47 4.85
C SER A 58 1.97 3.27 4.68
N ALA A 59 1.26 3.20 3.55
CA ALA A 59 0.39 2.09 3.22
C ALA A 59 1.18 0.80 3.01
N PHE A 60 2.25 0.84 2.23
CA PHE A 60 3.09 -0.33 1.98
C PHE A 60 3.78 -0.82 3.25
N LYS A 61 4.32 0.09 4.08
CA LYS A 61 4.87 -0.27 5.40
C LYS A 61 3.83 -0.98 6.27
N SER A 62 2.59 -0.48 6.28
CA SER A 62 1.48 -1.10 7.03
C SER A 62 1.12 -2.48 6.46
N PHE A 63 1.18 -2.65 5.14
CA PHE A 63 1.01 -3.93 4.47
C PHE A 63 2.10 -4.93 4.89
N CYS A 64 3.38 -4.59 4.77
CA CYS A 64 4.50 -5.48 5.14
C CYS A 64 4.45 -5.89 6.62
N LEU A 65 4.14 -4.96 7.52
CA LEU A 65 3.96 -5.28 8.94
C LEU A 65 2.74 -6.17 9.17
N GLY A 66 1.62 -5.92 8.50
CA GLY A 66 0.43 -6.76 8.62
C GLY A 66 0.64 -8.17 8.06
N ALA A 67 1.39 -8.30 6.96
CA ALA A 67 1.74 -9.58 6.34
C ALA A 67 2.60 -10.44 7.27
N GLN A 68 3.66 -9.85 7.86
CA GLN A 68 4.53 -10.53 8.84
C GLN A 68 3.78 -10.92 10.13
N ASN A 69 2.79 -10.12 10.54
CA ASN A 69 1.94 -10.42 11.70
C ASN A 69 0.78 -11.38 11.37
N GLY A 70 0.73 -11.97 10.17
CA GLY A 70 -0.31 -12.93 9.78
C GLY A 70 -1.71 -12.34 9.57
N ARG A 71 -1.87 -11.01 9.53
CA ARG A 71 -3.17 -10.34 9.34
C ARG A 71 -3.78 -10.58 7.95
N PHE A 72 -2.96 -10.99 6.99
CA PHE A 72 -3.34 -11.16 5.58
C PHE A 72 -3.11 -12.60 5.10
N SER A 73 -3.52 -13.59 5.90
CA SER A 73 -3.39 -15.01 5.57
C SER A 73 -4.11 -15.41 4.28
N GLN A 74 -5.22 -14.75 3.97
CA GLN A 74 -6.03 -14.96 2.76
C GLN A 74 -5.41 -14.42 1.46
N ILE A 75 -4.32 -13.66 1.54
CA ILE A 75 -3.66 -13.13 0.34
C ILE A 75 -2.68 -14.16 -0.15
N THR A 76 -3.06 -14.82 -1.22
CA THR A 76 -2.27 -15.85 -1.91
C THR A 76 -1.91 -15.46 -3.33
N ASP A 77 -2.53 -14.43 -3.91
CA ASP A 77 -2.34 -14.08 -5.31
C ASP A 77 -2.41 -12.57 -5.57
N ARG A 78 -2.11 -12.21 -6.81
CA ARG A 78 -2.20 -10.84 -7.31
C ARG A 78 -3.62 -10.26 -7.25
N GLN A 79 -4.63 -11.10 -7.49
CA GLN A 79 -6.03 -10.68 -7.55
C GLN A 79 -6.52 -10.16 -6.21
N ASN A 80 -6.06 -10.75 -5.11
CA ASN A 80 -6.39 -10.35 -3.75
C ASN A 80 -5.40 -9.32 -3.18
N LEU A 81 -4.16 -9.28 -3.69
CA LEU A 81 -3.14 -8.32 -3.27
C LEU A 81 -3.52 -6.87 -3.62
N TRP A 82 -3.85 -6.61 -4.89
CA TRP A 82 -4.09 -5.25 -5.36
C TRP A 82 -5.28 -4.56 -4.66
N PRO A 83 -6.46 -5.19 -4.50
CA PRO A 83 -7.56 -4.62 -3.74
C PRO A 83 -7.19 -4.27 -2.30
N LEU A 84 -6.36 -5.08 -1.64
CA LEU A 84 -5.87 -4.75 -0.29
C LEU A 84 -4.99 -3.50 -0.32
N LEU A 85 -4.01 -3.44 -1.23
CA LEU A 85 -3.13 -2.28 -1.33
C LEU A 85 -3.92 -1.00 -1.60
N VAL A 86 -4.94 -1.06 -2.48
CA VAL A 86 -5.87 0.05 -2.74
C VAL A 86 -6.64 0.44 -1.48
N ALA A 87 -7.13 -0.54 -0.72
CA ALA A 87 -7.90 -0.29 0.50
C ALA A 87 -7.03 0.38 1.58
N ILE A 88 -5.83 -0.13 1.84
CA ILE A 88 -4.90 0.45 2.82
C ILE A 88 -4.50 1.88 2.39
N THR A 89 -4.15 2.08 1.11
CA THR A 89 -3.78 3.39 0.57
C THR A 89 -4.93 4.38 0.71
N SER A 90 -6.15 3.97 0.37
CA SER A 90 -7.35 4.81 0.49
C SER A 90 -7.61 5.21 1.94
N HIS A 91 -7.48 4.29 2.90
CA HIS A 91 -7.62 4.61 4.32
C HIS A 91 -6.58 5.62 4.77
N LYS A 92 -5.30 5.43 4.39
CA LYS A 92 -4.22 6.37 4.72
C LYS A 92 -4.46 7.76 4.12
N SER A 93 -4.95 7.86 2.89
CA SER A 93 -5.32 9.15 2.28
C SER A 93 -6.43 9.86 3.07
N VAL A 94 -7.47 9.12 3.48
CA VAL A 94 -8.60 9.69 4.23
C VAL A 94 -8.15 10.15 5.63
N ASP A 95 -7.31 9.37 6.30
CA ASP A 95 -6.78 9.73 7.61
C ASP A 95 -5.90 10.98 7.54
N LEU A 96 -5.10 11.13 6.48
CA LEU A 96 -4.32 12.35 6.23
C LEU A 96 -5.24 13.56 6.07
N ILE A 97 -6.26 13.49 5.20
CA ILE A 97 -7.22 14.59 5.01
C ILE A 97 -7.91 14.98 6.32
N ARG A 98 -8.31 13.99 7.13
CA ARG A 98 -8.96 14.22 8.43
C ARG A 98 -8.03 14.92 9.43
N ASN A 99 -6.77 14.48 9.50
CA ASN A 99 -5.78 15.06 10.40
C ASN A 99 -5.49 16.53 10.05
N GLU A 100 -5.32 16.82 8.77
CA GLU A 100 -5.11 18.17 8.23
C GLU A 100 -6.29 19.10 8.52
N ASN A 101 -7.52 18.62 8.30
CA ASN A 101 -8.72 19.39 8.63
C ASN A 101 -8.90 19.65 10.13
N ARG A 102 -8.39 18.76 11.00
CA ARG A 102 -8.40 18.95 12.45
C ARG A 102 -7.37 19.99 12.88
N GLN A 103 -6.15 19.93 12.33
CA GLN A 103 -5.07 20.89 12.64
C GLN A 103 -5.43 22.33 12.24
N LYS A 104 -6.16 22.53 11.15
CA LYS A 104 -6.59 23.87 10.71
C LYS A 104 -7.74 24.49 11.51
N ARG A 105 -8.36 23.72 12.41
CA ARG A 105 -9.50 24.15 13.24
C ARG A 105 -9.13 24.43 14.70
N GLY A 106 -7.85 24.26 15.07
CA GLY A 106 -7.29 24.67 16.36
C GLY A 106 -6.43 25.91 16.17
#